data_AF-A0A3B8UYG9-F1
#
_entry.id   AF-A0A3B8UYG9-F1
#
_cell.length_a   1.000
_cell.length_b   1.000
_cell.length_c   1.000
_cell.angle_alpha   90.00
_cell.angle_beta   90.00
_cell.angle_gamma   90.00
#
_symmetry.space_group_name_H-M   'P 1'
#
loop_
_entity.id
_entity.type
_entity.pdbx_description
1 polymer ?
#
loop_
_entity_poly.entity_id
_entity_poly.type
_entity_poly.pdbx_seq_one_letter_code
_entity_poly.pdbx_strand_id
1 'polypeptide(L)'
;MKTARNNPYRLTIPDRVAQACHPLLKLVTGSPWSRKYDLTISHQHKFIWFRVPKNGTRTLLQSMESNGVELDVGEVNMIRYPLRACRDYYKFAVVRNPWDRLVSCWHNKIL
;
A
#
# COMPACT_ATOMS: atom_id res chain seq x y z
N MET A 1 -9.86 -8.68 6.12
CA MET A 1 -8.78 -9.13 7.02
C MET A 1 -9.13 -8.69 8.44
N LYS A 2 -9.13 -9.60 9.42
CA LYS A 2 -9.52 -9.26 10.80
C LYS A 2 -8.27 -9.12 11.68
N THR A 3 -8.19 -8.03 12.44
CA THR A 3 -7.14 -7.85 13.45
C THR A 3 -7.44 -8.70 14.67
N ALA A 4 -6.41 -9.09 15.42
CA ALA A 4 -6.59 -9.78 16.68
C ALA A 4 -7.41 -8.90 17.62
N ARG A 5 -8.42 -9.50 18.25
CA ARG A 5 -9.41 -8.80 19.08
C ARG A 5 -8.79 -7.94 20.18
N ASN A 6 -7.57 -8.28 20.61
CA ASN A 6 -6.85 -7.64 21.71
C ASN A 6 -5.65 -6.79 21.26
N ASN A 7 -5.36 -6.71 19.96
CA ASN A 7 -4.29 -5.84 19.45
C ASN A 7 -4.59 -5.45 18.00
N PRO A 8 -5.03 -4.20 17.74
CA PRO A 8 -5.38 -3.75 16.41
C PRO A 8 -4.19 -3.72 15.43
N TYR A 9 -2.95 -3.83 15.94
CA TYR A 9 -1.74 -3.89 15.12
C TYR A 9 -1.26 -5.31 14.83
N ARG A 10 -1.94 -6.35 15.35
CA ARG A 10 -1.51 -7.75 15.22
C ARG A 10 -2.59 -8.55 14.51
N LEU A 11 -2.29 -9.06 13.31
CA LEU A 11 -3.20 -9.97 12.61
C LEU A 11 -3.33 -11.30 13.35
N THR A 12 -4.52 -11.92 13.24
CA THR A 12 -4.78 -13.27 13.76
C THR A 12 -3.82 -14.27 13.11
N ILE A 13 -3.49 -15.38 13.79
CA ILE A 13 -2.59 -16.41 13.26
C ILE A 13 -3.05 -16.92 11.87
N PRO A 14 -4.33 -17.26 11.64
CA PRO A 14 -4.80 -17.64 10.31
C PRO A 14 -4.69 -16.52 9.27
N ASP A 15 -4.92 -15.25 9.63
CA ASP A 15 -4.71 -14.11 8.71
C ASP A 15 -3.23 -13.85 8.43
N ARG A 16 -2.34 -14.11 9.41
CA ARG A 16 -0.88 -13.99 9.26
C ARG A 16 -0.36 -15.11 8.35
N VAL A 17 -0.93 -16.31 8.45
CA VAL A 17 -0.69 -17.41 7.52
C VAL A 17 -1.28 -17.10 6.16
N ALA A 18 -2.47 -16.50 6.05
CA ALA A 18 -3.02 -16.04 4.78
C ALA A 18 -2.16 -14.94 4.12
N GLN A 19 -1.54 -14.06 4.90
CA GLN A 19 -0.59 -13.06 4.44
C GLN A 19 0.76 -13.68 4.02
N ALA A 20 1.25 -14.69 4.76
CA ALA A 20 2.45 -15.46 4.42
C ALA A 20 2.24 -16.46 3.28
N CYS A 21 1.00 -16.89 3.05
CA CYS A 21 0.59 -17.86 2.04
C CYS A 21 -0.16 -17.22 0.87
N HIS A 22 -0.33 -15.89 0.83
CA HIS A 22 -0.95 -15.22 -0.31
C HIS A 22 -0.07 -15.50 -1.54
N PRO A 23 -0.53 -16.28 -2.52
CA PRO A 23 0.32 -16.79 -3.59
C PRO A 23 1.00 -15.66 -4.39
N LEU A 24 0.32 -14.51 -4.52
CA LEU A 24 0.83 -13.31 -5.18
C LEU A 24 1.99 -12.62 -4.44
N LEU A 25 2.10 -12.76 -3.11
CA LEU A 25 3.21 -12.20 -2.32
C LEU A 25 4.43 -13.14 -2.26
N LYS A 26 4.22 -14.47 -2.37
CA LYS A 26 5.31 -15.45 -2.51
C LYS A 26 5.94 -15.43 -3.90
N LEU A 27 5.18 -15.05 -4.93
CA LEU A 27 5.65 -14.92 -6.31
C LEU A 27 6.52 -13.68 -6.56
N VAL A 28 6.77 -12.84 -5.55
CA VAL A 28 7.62 -11.65 -5.66
C VAL A 28 9.08 -12.01 -5.47
N THR A 29 9.59 -12.93 -6.28
CA THR A 29 11.02 -13.15 -6.47
C THR A 29 11.58 -12.07 -7.40
N GLY A 30 11.56 -10.82 -6.93
CA GLY A 30 12.48 -9.80 -7.43
C GLY A 30 13.85 -10.02 -6.79
N SER A 31 14.94 -9.78 -7.54
CA SER A 31 16.33 -9.76 -7.04
C SER A 31 16.41 -9.13 -5.65
N PRO A 32 17.20 -9.63 -4.68
CA PRO A 32 17.36 -9.05 -3.34
C PRO A 32 17.55 -7.52 -3.34
N TRP A 33 18.10 -6.99 -4.44
CA TRP A 33 18.39 -5.58 -4.73
C TRP A 33 17.21 -4.77 -5.29
N SER A 34 16.02 -5.37 -5.49
CA SER A 34 14.84 -4.67 -5.99
C SER A 34 14.33 -3.66 -4.95
N ARG A 35 14.06 -2.43 -5.40
CA ARG A 35 13.53 -1.37 -4.55
C ARG A 35 12.19 -1.78 -3.91
N LYS A 36 12.02 -1.33 -2.67
CA LYS A 36 10.79 -1.48 -1.89
C LYS A 36 9.98 -0.20 -2.00
N TYR A 37 8.65 -0.33 -2.01
CA TYR A 37 7.72 0.76 -2.18
C TYR A 37 6.56 0.64 -1.20
N ASP A 38 5.96 1.78 -0.87
CA ASP A 38 4.67 1.82 -0.19
C ASP A 38 3.58 1.72 -1.25
N LEU A 39 2.81 0.64 -1.23
CA LEU A 39 1.87 0.32 -2.30
C LEU A 39 0.44 0.19 -1.76
N THR A 40 -0.51 0.41 -2.66
CA THR A 40 -1.90 0.00 -2.48
C THR A 40 -2.36 -0.64 -3.77
N ILE A 41 -3.03 -1.79 -3.68
CA ILE A 41 -3.40 -2.61 -4.84
C ILE A 41 -4.88 -2.94 -4.75
N SER A 42 -5.59 -2.78 -5.86
CA SER A 42 -6.93 -3.32 -6.10
C SER A 42 -6.88 -4.25 -7.31
N HIS A 43 -7.20 -5.52 -7.10
CA HIS A 43 -7.30 -6.55 -8.13
C HIS A 43 -8.59 -6.39 -8.93
N GLN A 44 -9.70 -6.01 -8.27
CA GLN A 44 -10.99 -5.73 -8.92
C GLN A 44 -10.83 -4.65 -10.01
N HIS A 45 -10.18 -3.54 -9.68
CA HIS A 45 -9.98 -2.41 -10.58
C HIS A 45 -8.64 -2.46 -11.34
N LYS A 46 -7.85 -3.53 -11.14
CA LYS A 46 -6.52 -3.74 -11.73
C LYS A 46 -5.63 -2.51 -11.66
N PHE A 47 -5.49 -1.90 -10.49
CA PHE A 47 -4.54 -0.78 -10.30
C PHE A 47 -3.53 -1.02 -9.18
N ILE A 48 -2.41 -0.32 -9.32
CA ILE A 48 -1.40 -0.15 -8.29
C ILE A 48 -1.18 1.33 -8.08
N TRP A 49 -1.34 1.74 -6.82
CA TRP A 49 -1.01 3.06 -6.36
C TRP A 49 0.30 3.03 -5.58
N PHE A 50 1.31 3.72 -6.10
CA PHE A 50 2.56 4.01 -5.39
C PHE A 50 2.33 5.19 -4.46
N ARG A 51 2.23 4.89 -3.16
CA ARG A 51 1.91 5.89 -2.14
C ARG A 51 3.13 6.75 -1.84
N VAL A 52 2.99 8.05 -2.12
CA VAL A 52 3.96 9.07 -1.71
C VAL A 52 3.46 9.72 -0.42
N PRO A 53 4.25 9.71 0.66
CA PRO A 53 3.87 10.35 1.92
C PRO A 53 3.63 11.85 1.76
N LYS A 54 2.69 12.38 2.55
CA LYS A 54 2.35 13.82 2.64
C LYS A 54 1.82 14.43 1.34
N ASN A 55 1.04 13.62 0.62
CA ASN A 55 0.38 14.06 -0.60
C ASN A 55 -1.09 13.63 -0.67
N GLY A 56 -1.88 13.98 0.34
CA GLY A 56 -3.31 13.68 0.36
C GLY A 56 -3.65 12.19 0.44
N THR A 57 -2.72 11.35 0.92
CA THR A 57 -2.87 9.89 0.97
C THR A 57 -4.12 9.45 1.73
N ARG A 58 -4.44 10.14 2.84
CA ARG A 58 -5.63 9.86 3.66
C ARG A 58 -6.92 10.21 2.92
N THR A 59 -6.95 11.39 2.30
CA THR A 59 -8.10 11.85 1.52
C THR A 59 -8.40 10.91 0.35
N LEU A 60 -7.37 10.45 -0.36
CA LEU A 60 -7.56 9.52 -1.47
C LEU A 60 -8.06 8.14 -1.00
N LEU A 61 -7.52 7.62 0.12
CA LEU A 61 -8.02 6.38 0.72
C LEU A 61 -9.49 6.51 1.13
N GLN A 62 -9.85 7.59 1.81
CA GLN A 62 -11.23 7.84 2.23
C GLN A 62 -12.17 8.02 1.04
N SER A 63 -11.71 8.68 -0.02
CA SER A 63 -12.46 8.80 -1.27
C SER A 63 -12.68 7.43 -1.91
N MET A 64 -11.67 6.57 -1.96
CA MET A 64 -11.79 5.21 -2.48
C MET A 64 -12.80 4.39 -1.67
N GLU A 65 -12.70 4.44 -0.35
CA GLU A 65 -13.62 3.76 0.58
C GLU A 65 -15.06 4.25 0.38
N SER A 66 -15.26 5.57 0.31
CA SER A 66 -16.58 6.18 0.11
C SER A 66 -17.22 5.83 -1.24
N ASN A 67 -16.41 5.53 -2.25
CA ASN A 67 -16.86 5.09 -3.58
C ASN A 67 -16.92 3.55 -3.69
N GLY A 68 -16.73 2.80 -2.60
CA GLY A 68 -16.82 1.34 -2.59
C GLY A 68 -15.69 0.64 -3.35
N VAL A 69 -14.51 1.25 -3.46
CA VAL A 69 -13.35 0.63 -4.10
C VAL A 69 -12.73 -0.39 -3.15
N GLU A 70 -12.81 -1.67 -3.49
CA GLU A 70 -12.19 -2.73 -2.70
C GLU A 70 -10.66 -2.72 -2.87
N LEU A 71 -9.94 -2.67 -1.75
CA LEU A 71 -8.48 -2.68 -1.70
C LEU A 71 -7.98 -4.02 -1.15
N ASP A 72 -7.46 -4.88 -2.01
CA ASP A 72 -6.87 -6.17 -1.62
C ASP A 72 -5.61 -5.99 -0.77
N VAL A 73 -4.79 -5.01 -1.15
CA VAL A 73 -3.58 -4.63 -0.42
C VAL A 73 -3.73 -3.18 0.01
N GLY A 74 -4.38 -2.98 1.16
CA GLY A 74 -4.53 -1.68 1.80
C GLY A 74 -3.30 -1.31 2.61
N GLU A 75 -2.75 -0.13 2.34
CA GLU A 75 -1.80 0.54 3.23
C GLU A 75 -0.47 -0.16 3.56
N VAL A 76 0.00 -1.10 2.74
CA VAL A 76 1.24 -1.84 3.01
C VAL A 76 2.49 -1.02 2.64
N ASN A 77 3.46 -1.00 3.55
CA ASN A 77 4.71 -0.26 3.40
C ASN A 77 5.88 -1.18 3.03
N MET A 78 6.85 -0.65 2.29
CA MET A 78 8.13 -1.30 2.00
C MET A 78 8.03 -2.71 1.37
N ILE A 79 7.08 -2.90 0.45
CA ILE A 79 6.92 -4.15 -0.31
C ILE A 79 7.51 -4.06 -1.71
N ARG A 80 7.90 -5.22 -2.24
CA ARG A 80 8.44 -5.33 -3.59
C ARG A 80 7.29 -5.32 -4.59
N TYR A 81 7.48 -4.58 -5.68
CA TYR A 81 6.53 -4.54 -6.78
C TYR A 81 6.59 -5.83 -7.62
N PRO A 82 5.51 -6.64 -7.70
CA PRO A 82 5.49 -7.84 -8.51
C PRO A 82 5.29 -7.52 -10.00
N LEU A 83 6.39 -7.28 -10.71
CA LEU A 83 6.41 -6.94 -12.14
C LEU A 83 5.57 -7.88 -13.03
N ARG A 84 5.68 -9.20 -12.81
CA ARG A 84 5.00 -10.20 -13.65
C ARG A 84 3.50 -10.29 -13.36
N ALA A 85 3.13 -10.36 -12.08
CA ALA A 85 1.73 -10.53 -11.67
C ALA A 85 0.88 -9.28 -11.95
N CYS A 86 1.51 -8.11 -11.96
CA CYS A 86 0.85 -6.84 -12.15
C CYS A 86 1.34 -6.11 -13.41
N ARG A 87 1.63 -6.87 -14.47
CA ARG A 87 2.05 -6.32 -15.77
C ARG A 87 0.95 -5.43 -16.35
N ASP A 88 -0.28 -5.93 -16.32
CA ASP A 88 -1.46 -5.34 -16.96
C ASP A 88 -2.25 -4.39 -16.04
N TYR A 89 -1.68 -4.04 -14.88
CA TYR A 89 -2.33 -3.16 -13.92
C TYR A 89 -2.04 -1.70 -14.28
N TYR A 90 -3.01 -0.82 -14.10
CA TYR A 90 -2.78 0.61 -14.18
C TYR A 90 -1.90 1.06 -13.01
N LYS A 91 -0.82 1.80 -13.29
CA LYS A 91 0.18 2.19 -12.29
C LYS A 91 0.18 3.70 -12.17
N PHE A 92 -0.04 4.21 -10.97
CA PHE A 92 -0.02 5.65 -10.75
C PHE A 92 0.57 6.02 -9.39
N ALA A 93 0.98 7.28 -9.30
CA ALA A 93 1.35 7.95 -8.07
C ALA A 93 0.73 9.34 -8.10
N VAL A 94 0.36 9.84 -6.94
CA VAL A 94 0.03 11.26 -6.79
C VAL A 94 1.30 11.92 -6.29
N VAL A 95 1.69 13.06 -6.87
CA VAL A 95 2.81 13.90 -6.39
C VAL A 95 2.34 15.30 -5.97
N ARG A 96 3.12 15.98 -5.13
CA ARG A 96 2.90 17.37 -4.67
C ARG A 96 4.11 18.22 -5.03
N ASN A 97 3.96 19.54 -5.05
CA ASN A 97 5.10 20.46 -4.96
C ASN A 97 6.09 19.99 -3.87
N PRO A 98 7.40 19.87 -4.19
CA PRO A 98 8.38 19.34 -3.25
C PRO A 98 8.55 20.17 -1.97
N TRP A 99 8.49 21.50 -2.06
CA TRP A 99 8.65 22.40 -0.92
C TRP A 99 7.49 22.25 0.06
N ASP A 100 6.26 22.30 -0.45
CA ASP A 100 5.07 22.09 0.37
C ASP A 100 5.07 20.73 1.07
N ARG A 101 5.52 19.69 0.36
CA ARG A 101 5.63 18.34 0.92
C ARG A 101 6.63 18.31 2.07
N LEU A 102 7.79 18.95 1.90
CA LEU A 102 8.81 19.06 2.95
C LEU A 102 8.28 19.81 4.17
N VAL A 103 7.66 20.98 3.97
CA VAL A 103 7.05 21.77 5.05
C VAL A 103 5.97 20.96 5.77
N SER A 104 5.14 20.22 5.03
CA SER A 104 4.12 19.33 5.61
C SER A 104 4.72 18.16 6.39
N CYS A 105 5.85 17.61 5.95
CA CYS A 105 6.60 16.62 6.71
C CYS A 105 7.08 17.22 8.04
N TRP A 106 7.70 18.40 7.99
CA TRP A 106 8.25 19.09 9.16
C TRP A 106 7.17 19.33 10.24
N HIS A 107 6.07 19.98 9.87
CA HIS A 107 4.96 20.27 10.80
C HIS A 107 4.27 19.03 11.36
N ASN A 108 4.45 17.86 10.75
CA ASN A 108 3.78 16.64 11.20
C ASN A 108 4.69 15.72 12.03
N LYS A 109 6.00 15.89 11.93
CA LYS A 109 6.98 14.98 12.53
C LYS A 109 7.88 15.65 13.55
N ILE A 110 7.99 16.97 13.51
CA ILE A 110 8.99 17.72 14.28
C ILE A 110 8.33 18.73 15.20
N LEU A 111 7.39 19.53 14.66
CA LEU A 111 6.47 20.32 15.47
C LEU A 111 5.36 19.42 16.02
#